data_AF-A0A1C5HA98-F1
#
_entry.id   AF-A0A1C5HA98-F1
#
_cell.length_a   1.000
_cell.length_b   1.000
_cell.length_c   1.000
_cell.angle_alpha   90.00
_cell.angle_beta   90.00
_cell.angle_gamma   90.00
#
_symmetry.space_group_name_H-M   'P 1'
#
loop_
_entity.id
_entity.type
_entity.pdbx_description
1 polymer ?
#
loop_
_entity_poly.entity_id
_entity_poly.type
_entity_poly.pdbx_seq_one_letter_code
_entity_poly.pdbx_strand_id
1 'polypeptide(L)'
;MVDSRRPGPSRPPIRLRPAPVSEPPYADEAPDLWPRPSGQLALDLFGTGQQPAGRPSGRRHDPRPAPTRPGRPPTGPPSGVPAATPEATRAAQRFVGTFLEILNGYRPPGQLRALVEPGRMTEASEQLARATSRTGPVRRRSTRPTVHLRRLRVCEPRPAAVEVAAVLAAAGRSWAMAVRLEHRRGTWLCTTLHIL
;
A
#
# COMPACT_ATOMS: atom_id res chain seq x y z
N MET A 1 39.05 2.25 -55.45
CA MET A 1 38.29 1.76 -54.27
C MET A 1 37.87 2.99 -53.48
N VAL A 2 36.66 3.51 -53.74
CA VAL A 2 36.17 4.81 -53.22
C VAL A 2 35.26 4.54 -52.01
N ASP A 3 35.69 4.98 -50.82
CA ASP A 3 34.88 4.99 -49.60
C ASP A 3 33.89 6.16 -49.67
N SER A 4 32.59 5.85 -49.76
CA SER A 4 31.50 6.82 -49.81
C SER A 4 30.79 6.87 -48.45
N ARG A 5 31.36 7.60 -47.49
CA ARG A 5 30.67 7.87 -46.22
C ARG A 5 29.57 8.91 -46.43
N ARG A 6 28.32 8.45 -46.50
CA ARG A 6 27.13 9.30 -46.43
C ARG A 6 27.08 10.07 -45.09
N PRO A 7 26.96 11.41 -45.09
CA PRO A 7 26.64 12.15 -43.87
C PRO A 7 25.23 11.77 -43.40
N GLY A 8 25.08 11.40 -42.13
CA GLY A 8 23.77 11.14 -41.52
C GLY A 8 22.91 12.40 -41.42
N PRO A 9 21.58 12.26 -41.24
CA PRO A 9 20.66 13.40 -41.20
C PRO A 9 20.98 14.32 -40.01
N SER A 10 21.21 15.61 -40.27
CA SER A 10 21.42 16.60 -39.22
C SER A 10 20.09 16.86 -38.50
N ARG A 11 20.09 16.72 -37.17
CA ARG A 11 18.92 17.04 -36.35
C ARG A 11 18.75 18.56 -36.29
N PRO A 12 17.55 19.11 -36.54
CA PRO A 12 17.33 20.54 -36.44
C PRO A 12 17.54 21.02 -34.99
N PRO A 13 18.04 22.25 -34.79
CA PRO A 13 18.34 22.79 -33.47
C PRO A 13 17.06 22.97 -32.63
N ILE A 14 17.02 22.36 -31.44
CA ILE A 14 15.94 22.52 -30.48
C ILE A 14 16.05 23.91 -29.85
N ARG A 15 15.04 24.76 -30.07
CA ARG A 15 14.95 26.06 -29.41
C ARG A 15 14.18 25.90 -28.10
N LEU A 16 14.88 25.91 -26.98
CA LEU A 16 14.28 25.98 -25.65
C LEU A 16 13.77 27.40 -25.42
N ARG A 17 12.48 27.55 -25.10
CA ARG A 17 11.91 28.80 -24.61
C ARG A 17 11.78 28.73 -23.08
N PRO A 18 12.07 29.83 -22.36
CA PRO A 18 11.77 29.91 -20.93
C PRO A 18 10.29 29.62 -20.68
N ALA A 19 10.01 28.83 -19.65
CA ALA A 19 8.64 28.56 -19.25
C ALA A 19 7.99 29.89 -18.80
N PRO A 20 6.76 30.21 -19.25
CA PRO A 20 6.04 31.37 -18.76
C PRO A 20 5.78 31.22 -17.26
N VAL A 21 5.95 32.31 -16.52
CA VAL A 21 5.63 32.39 -15.09
C VAL A 21 4.11 32.17 -14.95
N SER A 22 3.73 30.94 -14.65
CA SER A 22 2.34 30.48 -14.60
C SER A 22 1.82 30.41 -13.17
N GLU A 23 2.67 30.71 -12.19
CA GLU A 23 2.32 30.61 -10.79
C GLU A 23 1.66 31.93 -10.35
N PRO A 24 0.36 31.92 -9.99
CA PRO A 24 -0.28 33.09 -9.44
C PRO A 24 0.38 33.47 -8.10
N PRO A 25 0.41 34.76 -7.74
CA PRO A 25 0.95 35.18 -6.45
C PRO A 25 0.21 34.48 -5.32
N TYR A 26 0.97 33.95 -4.35
CA TYR A 26 0.43 33.32 -3.16
C TYR A 26 -0.46 34.34 -2.42
N ALA A 27 -1.77 34.13 -2.45
CA ALA A 27 -2.70 34.87 -1.61
C ALA A 27 -2.68 34.20 -0.24
N ASP A 28 -2.41 34.97 0.81
CA ASP A 28 -2.58 34.49 2.18
C ASP A 28 -4.07 34.16 2.39
N GLU A 29 -4.43 32.88 2.23
CA GLU A 29 -5.78 32.40 2.49
C GLU A 29 -6.08 32.57 3.98
N ALA A 30 -7.08 33.38 4.32
CA ALA A 30 -7.65 33.42 5.65
C ALA A 30 -8.11 31.99 6.03
N PRO A 31 -7.77 31.49 7.22
CA PRO A 31 -7.83 30.06 7.58
C PRO A 31 -9.23 29.41 7.55
N ASP A 32 -10.30 30.18 7.31
CA ASP A 32 -11.68 29.78 7.51
C ASP A 32 -12.55 29.71 6.23
N LEU A 33 -11.97 29.85 5.03
CA LEU A 33 -12.75 29.87 3.77
C LEU A 33 -13.06 28.50 3.17
N TRP A 34 -12.52 27.40 3.71
CA TRP A 34 -12.83 26.06 3.23
C TRP A 34 -13.99 25.44 4.03
N PRO A 35 -15.22 25.34 3.47
CA PRO A 35 -16.31 24.65 4.14
C PRO A 35 -15.90 23.19 4.36
N ARG A 36 -15.68 22.79 5.62
CA ARG A 36 -15.38 21.41 6.00
C ARG A 36 -16.60 20.54 5.66
N PRO A 37 -16.51 19.61 4.69
CA PRO A 37 -17.61 18.70 4.44
C PRO A 37 -17.72 17.75 5.63
N SER A 38 -18.89 17.74 6.28
CA SER A 38 -19.25 16.77 7.31
C SER A 38 -19.10 15.36 6.76
N GLY A 39 -18.04 14.64 7.15
CA GLY A 39 -17.82 13.25 6.78
C GLY A 39 -16.52 12.91 6.07
N GLN A 40 -15.58 13.85 5.89
CA GLN A 40 -14.22 13.48 5.48
C GLN A 40 -13.47 12.81 6.64
N LEU A 41 -13.15 11.53 6.47
CA LEU A 41 -12.25 10.79 7.35
C LEU A 41 -10.86 11.44 7.30
N ALA A 42 -10.48 12.12 8.38
CA ALA A 42 -9.08 12.46 8.62
C ALA A 42 -8.29 11.15 8.59
N LEU A 43 -7.35 11.04 7.64
CA LEU A 43 -6.37 9.96 7.65
C LEU A 43 -5.41 10.27 8.81
N ASP A 44 -5.78 9.76 9.99
CA ASP A 44 -4.97 9.84 11.19
C ASP A 44 -3.78 8.88 11.06
N LEU A 45 -2.76 9.31 10.31
CA LEU A 45 -1.55 8.54 10.01
C LEU A 45 -0.67 8.34 11.26
N PHE A 46 -1.01 8.98 12.37
CA PHE A 46 -0.34 8.87 13.66
C PHE A 46 -1.36 8.83 14.80
N GLY A 47 -2.17 7.77 14.87
CA GLY A 47 -3.04 7.52 16.01
C GLY A 47 -2.23 7.31 17.29
N THR A 48 -1.99 8.38 18.03
CA THR A 48 -1.62 8.29 19.44
C THR A 48 -2.84 7.79 20.21
N GLY A 49 -2.61 6.82 21.09
CA GLY A 49 -3.66 5.97 21.65
C GLY A 49 -4.75 6.73 22.41
N GLN A 50 -5.94 6.78 21.85
CA GLN A 50 -7.16 7.02 22.61
C GLN A 50 -7.56 5.70 23.29
N GLN A 51 -7.11 5.52 24.54
CA GLN A 51 -7.69 4.54 25.46
C GLN A 51 -9.20 4.85 25.62
N PRO A 52 -10.12 3.89 25.41
CA PRO A 52 -11.50 4.10 25.81
C PRO A 52 -11.59 4.04 27.34
N ALA A 53 -11.63 5.21 27.97
CA ALA A 53 -12.10 5.37 29.33
C ALA A 53 -13.61 5.10 29.36
N GLY A 54 -14.06 4.22 30.26
CA GLY A 54 -15.47 4.08 30.60
C GLY A 54 -15.99 2.64 30.58
N ARG A 55 -15.61 1.84 31.58
CA ARG A 55 -16.36 0.62 31.94
C ARG A 55 -17.33 1.01 33.06
N PRO A 56 -18.65 0.91 32.89
CA PRO A 56 -19.57 1.19 33.98
C PRO A 56 -19.45 0.10 35.05
N SER A 57 -19.06 0.52 36.26
CA SER A 57 -19.11 -0.28 37.47
C SER A 57 -20.56 -0.37 37.95
N GLY A 58 -21.15 -1.57 37.92
CA GLY A 58 -22.51 -1.72 38.45
C GLY A 58 -23.14 -3.09 38.23
N ARG A 59 -22.78 -4.07 39.06
CA ARG A 59 -23.72 -4.91 39.83
C ARG A 59 -22.96 -6.03 40.53
N ARG A 60 -23.03 -6.04 41.87
CA ARG A 60 -22.68 -7.20 42.69
C ARG A 60 -23.68 -8.31 42.36
N HIS A 61 -23.19 -9.46 41.92
CA HIS A 61 -23.97 -10.69 41.85
C HIS A 61 -23.33 -11.67 42.83
N ASP A 62 -24.12 -12.09 43.82
CA ASP A 62 -23.76 -13.13 44.79
C ASP A 62 -23.42 -14.45 44.09
N PRO A 63 -22.43 -15.22 44.58
CA PRO A 63 -22.10 -16.52 44.02
C PRO A 63 -23.04 -17.59 44.59
N ARG A 64 -23.93 -18.11 43.75
CA ARG A 64 -24.60 -19.40 44.00
C ARG A 64 -23.82 -20.50 43.28
N PRO A 65 -23.35 -21.57 43.95
CA PRO A 65 -22.56 -22.60 43.31
C PRO A 65 -23.45 -23.49 42.43
N ALA A 66 -23.05 -23.69 41.18
CA ALA A 66 -23.64 -24.64 40.24
C ALA A 66 -22.52 -25.50 39.60
N PRO A 67 -22.82 -26.75 39.21
CA PRO A 67 -21.87 -27.86 39.25
C PRO A 67 -20.87 -27.90 38.10
N THR A 68 -19.72 -28.49 38.42
CA THR A 68 -18.53 -28.68 37.59
C THR A 68 -18.83 -29.45 36.30
N ARG A 69 -18.70 -28.78 35.15
CA ARG A 69 -18.68 -29.43 33.81
C ARG A 69 -17.22 -29.58 33.36
N PRO A 70 -16.79 -30.75 32.85
CA PRO A 70 -15.41 -30.96 32.41
C PRO A 70 -15.03 -30.01 31.27
N GLY A 71 -13.81 -29.48 31.38
CA GLY A 71 -13.35 -28.25 30.77
C GLY A 71 -13.23 -28.30 29.25
N ARG A 72 -13.81 -27.27 28.62
CA ARG A 72 -13.43 -26.82 27.28
C ARG A 72 -12.01 -26.24 27.36
N PRO A 73 -11.05 -26.66 26.51
CA PRO A 73 -9.73 -26.05 26.52
C PRO A 73 -9.88 -24.54 26.26
N PRO A 74 -9.10 -23.68 26.95
CA PRO A 74 -9.17 -22.25 26.74
C PRO A 74 -8.84 -21.94 25.28
N THR A 75 -9.84 -21.44 24.55
CA THR A 75 -9.62 -20.74 23.28
C THR A 75 -8.98 -19.39 23.62
N GLY A 76 -7.72 -19.41 24.07
CA GLY A 76 -6.92 -18.21 24.14
C GLY A 76 -6.75 -17.64 22.73
N PRO A 77 -6.64 -16.31 22.56
CA PRO A 77 -6.25 -15.75 21.27
C PRO A 77 -4.94 -16.43 20.83
N PRO A 78 -4.80 -16.77 19.53
CA PRO A 78 -3.57 -17.41 19.06
C PRO A 78 -2.38 -16.58 19.51
N SER A 79 -1.37 -17.26 20.07
CA SER A 79 -0.08 -16.66 20.44
C SER A 79 0.31 -15.63 19.39
N GLY A 80 0.32 -14.36 19.80
CA GLY A 80 0.33 -13.24 18.88
C GLY A 80 1.50 -13.34 17.91
N VAL A 81 1.20 -13.33 16.62
CA VAL A 81 2.24 -13.21 15.59
C VAL A 81 3.07 -11.97 15.96
N PRO A 82 4.42 -12.06 15.97
CA PRO A 82 5.25 -10.94 16.38
C PRO A 82 4.85 -9.67 15.63
N ALA A 83 4.60 -8.60 16.38
CA ALA A 83 4.37 -7.29 15.78
C ALA A 83 5.59 -6.94 14.93
N ALA A 84 5.35 -6.55 13.67
CA ALA A 84 6.43 -6.21 12.77
C ALA A 84 7.21 -5.00 13.29
N THR A 85 8.52 -4.99 13.08
CA THR A 85 9.33 -3.79 13.37
C THR A 85 8.81 -2.58 12.59
N PRO A 86 9.04 -1.34 13.07
CA PRO A 86 8.59 -0.15 12.37
C PRO A 86 9.24 -0.03 10.97
N GLU A 87 10.48 -0.49 10.81
CA GLU A 87 11.17 -0.52 9.52
C GLU A 87 10.50 -1.50 8.55
N ALA A 88 10.23 -2.74 9.00
CA ALA A 88 9.47 -3.75 8.28
C ALA A 88 8.10 -3.23 7.83
N THR A 89 7.38 -2.56 8.74
CA THR A 89 6.07 -1.97 8.46
C THR A 89 6.16 -0.90 7.38
N ARG A 90 7.16 -0.02 7.44
CA ARG A 90 7.40 0.99 6.40
C ARG A 90 7.75 0.33 5.06
N ALA A 91 8.55 -0.73 5.04
CA ALA A 91 8.86 -1.47 3.82
C ALA A 91 7.61 -2.09 3.18
N ALA A 92 6.75 -2.72 3.99
CA ALA A 92 5.46 -3.23 3.54
C ALA A 92 4.56 -2.13 2.95
N GLN A 93 4.43 -1.00 3.65
CA GLN A 93 3.65 0.15 3.16
C GLN A 93 4.19 0.71 1.85
N ARG A 94 5.52 0.88 1.73
CA ARG A 94 6.15 1.34 0.48
C ARG A 94 5.86 0.39 -0.68
N PHE A 95 5.98 -0.91 -0.47
CA PHE A 95 5.70 -1.90 -1.50
C PHE A 95 4.23 -1.86 -1.95
N VAL A 96 3.30 -1.91 -1.00
CA VAL A 96 1.85 -1.88 -1.29
C VAL A 96 1.44 -0.57 -1.95
N GLY A 97 1.95 0.57 -1.49
CA GLY A 97 1.71 1.88 -2.11
C GLY A 97 2.20 1.93 -3.55
N THR A 98 3.44 1.50 -3.79
CA THR A 98 4.01 1.42 -5.14
C THR A 98 3.17 0.50 -6.05
N PHE A 99 2.75 -0.66 -5.55
CA PHE A 99 1.91 -1.59 -6.31
C PHE A 99 0.56 -0.96 -6.68
N LEU A 100 -0.08 -0.26 -5.74
CA LEU A 100 -1.34 0.47 -5.99
C LEU A 100 -1.17 1.61 -6.97
N GLU A 101 -0.08 2.35 -6.92
CA GLU A 101 0.22 3.40 -7.90
C GLU A 101 0.40 2.82 -9.30
N ILE A 102 1.02 1.65 -9.43
CA ILE A 102 1.12 0.94 -10.70
C ILE A 102 -0.26 0.50 -11.20
N LEU A 103 -1.09 -0.11 -10.34
CA LEU A 103 -2.44 -0.54 -10.70
C LEU A 103 -3.35 0.63 -11.13
N ASN A 104 -3.17 1.78 -10.49
CA ASN A 104 -3.91 3.00 -10.85
C ASN A 104 -3.27 3.78 -12.01
N GLY A 105 -2.13 3.31 -12.54
CA GLY A 105 -1.43 3.95 -13.67
C GLY A 105 -0.68 5.23 -13.33
N TYR A 106 -0.49 5.55 -12.04
CA TYR A 106 0.33 6.68 -11.59
C TYR A 106 1.83 6.38 -11.70
N ARG A 107 2.21 5.10 -11.71
CA ARG A 107 3.61 4.65 -11.80
C ARG A 107 3.78 3.60 -12.90
N PRO A 108 4.86 3.64 -13.70
CA PRO A 108 5.10 2.62 -14.72
C PRO A 108 5.41 1.25 -14.10
N PRO A 109 4.96 0.13 -14.70
CA PRO A 109 5.11 -1.22 -14.12
C PRO A 109 6.57 -1.67 -13.99
N GLY A 110 7.48 -1.09 -14.80
CA GLY A 110 8.91 -1.37 -14.70
C GLY A 110 9.54 -1.01 -13.34
N GLN A 111 8.90 -0.13 -12.56
CA GLN A 111 9.37 0.21 -11.22
C GLN A 111 9.25 -0.94 -10.21
N LEU A 112 8.43 -1.95 -10.52
CA LEU A 112 8.34 -3.15 -9.69
C LEU A 112 9.67 -3.91 -9.64
N ARG A 113 10.52 -3.81 -10.68
CA ARG A 113 11.83 -4.50 -10.74
C ARG A 113 12.77 -4.12 -9.61
N ALA A 114 12.71 -2.88 -9.11
CA ALA A 114 13.56 -2.43 -8.02
C ALA A 114 13.10 -2.96 -6.65
N LEU A 115 11.85 -3.45 -6.57
CA LEU A 115 11.22 -3.90 -5.33
C LEU A 115 11.04 -5.42 -5.26
N VAL A 116 11.29 -6.15 -6.35
CA VAL A 116 11.12 -7.60 -6.46
C VAL A 116 12.48 -8.25 -6.61
N GLU A 117 12.66 -9.40 -5.98
CA GLU A 117 13.86 -10.20 -6.18
C GLU A 117 14.03 -10.56 -7.67
N PRO A 118 15.22 -10.39 -8.28
CA PRO A 118 15.41 -10.56 -9.71
C PRO A 118 14.89 -11.91 -10.25
N GLY A 119 15.08 -13.00 -9.51
CA GLY A 119 14.61 -14.33 -9.88
C GLY A 119 13.09 -14.53 -9.81
N ARG A 120 12.34 -13.58 -9.24
CA ARG A 120 10.88 -13.63 -9.04
C ARG A 120 10.12 -12.63 -9.92
N MET A 121 10.82 -11.89 -10.78
CA MET A 121 10.20 -10.81 -11.56
C MET A 121 9.13 -11.32 -12.54
N THR A 122 9.34 -12.50 -13.14
CA THR A 122 8.35 -13.12 -14.05
C THR A 122 7.05 -13.42 -13.31
N GLU A 123 7.14 -14.13 -12.18
CA GLU A 123 5.99 -14.45 -11.33
C GLU A 123 5.27 -13.16 -10.86
N ALA A 124 6.04 -12.17 -10.38
CA ALA A 124 5.47 -10.90 -9.94
C ALA A 124 4.75 -10.13 -11.07
N SER A 125 5.27 -10.20 -12.30
CA SER A 125 4.65 -9.59 -13.48
C SER A 125 3.34 -10.27 -13.85
N GLU A 126 3.26 -11.60 -13.76
CA GLU A 126 2.01 -12.33 -13.97
C GLU A 126 0.95 -11.96 -12.92
N GLN A 127 1.37 -11.83 -11.66
CA GLN A 127 0.48 -11.42 -10.58
C GLN A 127 0.01 -9.98 -10.77
N LEU A 128 0.87 -9.07 -11.24
CA LEU A 128 0.47 -7.73 -11.62
C LEU A 128 -0.54 -7.74 -12.78
N ALA A 129 -0.36 -8.61 -13.79
CA ALA A 129 -1.31 -8.77 -14.87
C ALA A 129 -2.66 -9.32 -14.37
N ARG A 130 -2.66 -10.29 -13.45
CA ARG A 130 -3.87 -10.81 -12.77
C ARG A 130 -4.57 -9.73 -11.95
N ALA A 131 -3.84 -8.86 -11.27
CA ALA A 131 -4.43 -7.73 -10.56
C ALA A 131 -5.03 -6.70 -11.53
N THR A 132 -4.33 -6.38 -12.62
CA THR A 132 -4.79 -5.44 -13.64
C THR A 132 -6.10 -5.90 -14.30
N SER A 133 -6.24 -7.20 -14.59
CA SER A 133 -7.48 -7.73 -15.17
C SER A 133 -8.69 -7.64 -14.24
N ARG A 134 -8.48 -7.64 -12.92
CA ARG A 134 -9.55 -7.45 -11.91
C ARG A 134 -10.02 -6.00 -11.78
N THR A 135 -9.16 -5.05 -12.13
CA THR A 135 -9.43 -3.61 -12.02
C THR A 135 -10.13 -3.04 -13.24
N GLY A 136 -9.88 -3.62 -14.42
CA GLY A 136 -10.29 -3.05 -15.70
C GLY A 136 -9.39 -1.89 -16.15
N PRO A 137 -9.72 -1.22 -17.27
CA PRO A 137 -8.86 -0.20 -17.86
C PRO A 137 -8.74 1.04 -16.97
N VAL A 138 -7.50 1.48 -16.74
CA VAL A 138 -7.21 2.75 -16.04
C VAL A 138 -7.77 3.92 -16.84
N ARG A 139 -8.77 4.61 -16.29
CA ARG A 139 -9.35 5.81 -16.92
C ARG A 139 -8.42 7.01 -16.70
N ARG A 140 -7.57 7.31 -17.69
CA ARG A 140 -6.58 8.41 -17.64
C ARG A 140 -7.14 9.81 -17.36
N ARG A 141 -8.46 10.03 -17.46
CA ARG A 141 -9.13 11.31 -17.15
C ARG A 141 -9.72 11.38 -15.74
N SER A 142 -9.68 10.29 -14.98
CA SER A 142 -10.18 10.31 -13.60
C SER A 142 -9.06 10.70 -12.64
N THR A 143 -9.33 11.68 -11.80
CA THR A 143 -8.46 12.04 -10.66
C THR A 143 -8.62 11.07 -9.49
N ARG A 144 -9.60 10.16 -9.53
CA ARG A 144 -9.89 9.21 -8.45
C ARG A 144 -9.20 7.86 -8.70
N PRO A 145 -8.56 7.27 -7.68
CA PRO A 145 -7.98 5.94 -7.80
C PRO A 145 -9.07 4.90 -8.06
N THR A 146 -8.80 3.99 -8.99
CA THR A 146 -9.70 2.87 -9.31
C THR A 146 -9.56 1.74 -8.29
N VAL A 147 -8.34 1.47 -7.82
CA VAL A 147 -8.04 0.54 -6.73
C VAL A 147 -7.64 1.32 -5.48
N HIS A 148 -8.25 1.01 -4.34
CA HIS A 148 -7.83 1.53 -3.04
C HIS A 148 -7.57 0.40 -2.04
N LEU A 149 -6.71 0.68 -1.07
CA LEU A 149 -6.43 -0.20 0.06
C LEU A 149 -7.54 -0.09 1.10
N ARG A 150 -8.17 -1.21 1.47
CA ARG A 150 -9.18 -1.26 2.54
C ARG A 150 -8.59 -1.66 3.88
N ARG A 151 -7.63 -2.59 3.87
CA ARG A 151 -7.01 -3.13 5.08
C ARG A 151 -5.61 -3.60 4.77
N LEU A 152 -4.69 -3.34 5.68
CA LEU A 152 -3.33 -3.85 5.65
C LEU A 152 -3.05 -4.58 6.97
N ARG A 153 -2.48 -5.77 6.87
CA ARG A 153 -1.94 -6.52 8.00
C ARG A 153 -0.51 -6.88 7.68
N VAL A 154 0.36 -6.61 8.65
CA VAL A 154 1.80 -6.83 8.53
C VAL A 154 2.23 -7.64 9.75
N CYS A 155 3.04 -8.66 9.52
CA CYS A 155 3.69 -9.41 10.57
C CYS A 155 5.14 -9.70 10.19
N GLU A 156 5.99 -9.87 11.19
CA GLU A 156 7.39 -10.25 11.01
C GLU A 156 7.60 -11.65 11.60
N PRO A 157 7.31 -12.72 10.83
CA PRO A 157 7.39 -14.10 11.34
C PRO A 157 8.81 -14.51 11.74
N ARG A 158 9.84 -13.93 11.10
CA ARG A 158 11.24 -14.08 11.46
C ARG A 158 11.99 -12.77 11.20
N PRO A 159 13.11 -12.51 11.89
CA PRO A 159 13.93 -11.34 11.60
C PRO A 159 14.23 -11.23 10.10
N ALA A 160 14.16 -10.00 9.57
CA ALA A 160 14.42 -9.71 8.17
C ALA A 160 13.43 -10.36 7.17
N ALA A 161 12.27 -10.85 7.62
CA ALA A 161 11.21 -11.29 6.73
C ALA A 161 9.83 -10.85 7.20
N VAL A 162 9.08 -10.23 6.30
CA VAL A 162 7.79 -9.61 6.58
C VAL A 162 6.75 -10.22 5.68
N GLU A 163 5.62 -10.58 6.27
CA GLU A 163 4.45 -11.06 5.56
C GLU A 163 3.34 -10.02 5.65
N VAL A 164 2.68 -9.81 4.50
CA VAL A 164 1.71 -8.75 4.31
C VAL A 164 0.45 -9.35 3.71
N ALA A 165 -0.68 -9.06 4.33
CA ALA A 165 -2.00 -9.30 3.75
C ALA A 165 -2.69 -7.96 3.54
N ALA A 166 -2.96 -7.63 2.28
CA ALA A 166 -3.68 -6.42 1.88
C ALA A 166 -5.04 -6.79 1.28
N VAL A 167 -6.09 -6.09 1.71
CA VAL A 167 -7.42 -6.16 1.08
C VAL A 167 -7.56 -4.95 0.19
N LEU A 168 -7.74 -5.20 -1.11
CA LEU A 168 -7.87 -4.19 -2.15
C LEU A 168 -9.32 -4.15 -2.63
N ALA A 169 -9.79 -2.98 -3.04
CA ALA A 169 -11.12 -2.83 -3.62
C ALA A 169 -11.13 -1.93 -4.85
N ALA A 170 -11.94 -2.34 -5.83
CA ALA A 170 -12.16 -1.65 -7.08
C ALA A 170 -13.58 -1.94 -7.59
N ALA A 171 -14.28 -0.92 -8.08
CA ALA A 171 -15.61 -1.07 -8.72
C ALA A 171 -16.61 -1.97 -7.96
N GLY A 172 -16.71 -1.80 -6.63
CA GLY A 172 -17.62 -2.57 -5.79
C GLY A 172 -17.18 -4.02 -5.48
N ARG A 173 -16.01 -4.44 -5.96
CA ARG A 173 -15.41 -5.75 -5.67
C ARG A 173 -14.22 -5.60 -4.75
N SER A 174 -14.02 -6.57 -3.88
CA SER A 174 -12.82 -6.67 -3.04
C SER A 174 -12.10 -7.98 -3.28
N TRP A 175 -10.78 -7.92 -3.22
CA TRP A 175 -9.90 -9.06 -3.38
C TRP A 175 -8.67 -8.88 -2.50
N ALA A 176 -7.89 -9.95 -2.32
CA ALA A 176 -6.75 -9.91 -1.41
C ALA A 176 -5.43 -10.05 -2.15
N MET A 177 -4.39 -9.49 -1.56
CA MET A 177 -3.01 -9.61 -2.00
C MET A 177 -2.18 -10.10 -0.82
N ALA A 178 -1.43 -11.17 -1.03
CA ALA A 178 -0.47 -11.70 -0.07
C ALA A 178 0.95 -11.41 -0.59
N VAL A 179 1.80 -10.86 0.27
CA VAL A 179 3.18 -10.49 -0.07
C VAL A 179 4.13 -10.98 1.00
N ARG A 180 5.30 -11.46 0.57
CA ARG A 180 6.46 -11.68 1.42
C ARG A 180 7.60 -10.78 0.99
N LEU A 181 8.11 -9.99 1.92
CA LEU A 181 9.30 -9.17 1.75
C LEU A 181 10.44 -9.74 2.58
N GLU A 182 11.66 -9.77 2.03
CA GLU A 182 12.86 -10.16 2.75
C GLU A 182 13.91 -9.05 2.66
N HIS A 183 14.56 -8.76 3.79
CA HIS A 183 15.64 -7.81 3.85
C HIS A 183 16.94 -8.46 3.39
N ARG A 184 17.51 -7.97 2.29
CA ARG A 184 18.74 -8.47 1.68
C ARG A 184 19.65 -7.31 1.33
N ARG A 185 20.90 -7.35 1.84
CA ARG A 185 21.95 -6.35 1.53
C ARG A 185 21.48 -4.90 1.73
N GLY A 186 20.71 -4.63 2.79
CA GLY A 186 20.23 -3.28 3.10
C GLY A 186 18.93 -2.87 2.39
N THR A 187 18.33 -3.76 1.60
CA THR A 187 17.10 -3.46 0.84
C THR A 187 16.04 -4.53 1.08
N TRP A 188 14.79 -4.10 1.22
CA TRP A 188 13.64 -5.00 1.29
C TRP A 188 13.18 -5.36 -0.11
N LEU A 189 13.18 -6.66 -0.42
CA LEU A 189 12.77 -7.20 -1.72
C LEU A 189 11.59 -8.16 -1.56
N CYS A 190 10.61 -8.03 -2.43
CA CYS A 190 9.51 -8.96 -2.55
C CYS A 190 10.01 -10.29 -3.14
N THR A 191 9.85 -11.36 -2.37
CA THR A 191 10.20 -12.73 -2.75
C THR A 191 8.96 -13.55 -3.09
N THR A 192 7.77 -13.09 -2.70
CA THR A 192 6.50 -13.75 -3.01
C THR A 192 5.40 -12.72 -3.12
N LEU A 193 4.61 -12.81 -4.19
CA LEU A 193 3.44 -11.97 -4.44
C LEU A 193 2.32 -12.88 -4.95
N HIS A 194 1.13 -12.77 -4.37
CA HIS A 194 -0.05 -13.52 -4.80
C HIS A 194 -1.30 -12.65 -4.76
N ILE A 195 -2.11 -12.79 -5.79
CA ILE A 195 -3.40 -12.11 -5.93
C ILE A 195 -4.50 -13.17 -5.77
N LEU A 196 -5.30 -13.04 -4.70
CA LEU A 196 -6.32 -13.98 -4.24
C LEU A 196 -7.71 -13.55 -4.66
#